data_AF-A0A1F3NFC9-F1
#
_entry.id   AF-A0A1F3NFC9-F1
#
_cell.length_a   1.000
_cell.length_b   1.000
_cell.length_c   1.000
_cell.angle_alpha   90.00
_cell.angle_beta   90.00
_cell.angle_gamma   90.00
#
_symmetry.space_group_name_H-M   'P 1'
#
loop_
_entity.id
_entity.type
_entity.pdbx_description
1 polymer ?
#
loop_
_entity_poly.entity_id
_entity_poly.type
_entity_poly.pdbx_seq_one_letter_code
_entity_poly.pdbx_strand_id
1 'polypeptide(L)'
;MVATNEGLIQKVFQEMLIYKPSLQKMLVADEEEEENLDPRLQGDIIIKNFPWPVGIELRRLFSASMRQPDRGRLDQIFKTIERTMQFISFVMICQVWKDKKEGKLVVSDNLAKDFQGRMLVLSMGNYTWLIRAIGSNMKEKSAPWFLPEMGENFDSKFFAALDFWVPERNEVGHYQINLTQEEIERRCVEYEEKLAYILCRIAFLCKYRLVSVREIKVNHQKNQLAKFNHVVDILNSSDSDFTAKELEEEKFAESQSVLLMKSLKNMEEYLNLSPLIIDTNSEVIDNKEKFDIKKDIFMYTKFRSDHLMYIGTEVTEKCDLRSLHNYNILLEQFKDMIVTISGKPLEA
;
A
#
# COMPACT_ATOMS: atom_id res chain seq x y z
N MET A 1 -31.22 -10.64 7.88
CA MET A 1 -29.92 -10.05 8.28
C MET A 1 -29.05 -10.10 7.04
N VAL A 2 -28.72 -8.95 6.43
CA VAL A 2 -27.73 -8.92 5.34
C VAL A 2 -26.43 -9.46 5.92
N ALA A 3 -25.81 -10.45 5.28
CA ALA A 3 -24.56 -10.96 5.81
C ALA A 3 -23.49 -9.86 5.67
N THR A 4 -22.92 -9.50 6.81
CA THR A 4 -21.84 -8.54 6.96
C THR A 4 -20.72 -8.85 5.95
N ASN A 5 -20.17 -7.83 5.28
CA ASN A 5 -19.26 -7.88 4.12
C ASN A 5 -19.90 -7.98 2.73
N GLU A 6 -21.09 -8.56 2.52
CA GLU A 6 -21.62 -8.79 1.16
C GLU A 6 -21.78 -7.47 0.38
N GLY A 7 -22.36 -6.46 1.02
CA GLY A 7 -22.55 -5.15 0.40
C GLY A 7 -21.22 -4.45 0.06
N LEU A 8 -20.22 -4.56 0.94
CA LEU A 8 -18.89 -4.00 0.69
C LEU A 8 -18.18 -4.73 -0.46
N ILE A 9 -18.18 -6.07 -0.44
CA ILE A 9 -17.57 -6.92 -1.47
C ILE A 9 -18.19 -6.62 -2.83
N GLN A 10 -19.51 -6.62 -2.93
CA GLN A 10 -20.20 -6.38 -4.19
C GLN A 10 -19.88 -4.99 -4.75
N LYS A 11 -19.97 -3.93 -3.93
CA LYS A 11 -19.65 -2.56 -4.37
C LYS A 11 -18.22 -2.42 -4.89
N VAL A 12 -17.24 -2.94 -4.14
CA VAL A 12 -15.84 -2.86 -4.52
C VAL A 12 -15.54 -3.71 -5.75
N PHE A 13 -16.11 -4.92 -5.83
CA PHE A 13 -15.91 -5.80 -6.98
C PHE A 13 -16.47 -5.18 -8.27
N GLN A 14 -17.69 -4.64 -8.23
CA GLN A 14 -18.30 -3.97 -9.39
C GLN A 14 -17.46 -2.77 -9.85
N GLU A 15 -16.93 -1.98 -8.92
CA GLU A 15 -16.04 -0.89 -9.26
C GLU A 15 -14.72 -1.39 -9.88
N MET A 16 -14.14 -2.48 -9.36
CA MET A 16 -12.94 -3.09 -9.95
C MET A 16 -13.17 -3.58 -11.40
N LEU A 17 -14.39 -4.02 -11.74
CA LEU A 17 -14.73 -4.44 -13.11
C LEU A 17 -14.65 -3.29 -14.12
N ILE A 18 -14.92 -2.05 -13.70
CA ILE A 18 -14.77 -0.86 -14.57
C ILE A 18 -13.32 -0.73 -15.04
N TYR A 19 -12.36 -0.97 -14.13
CA TYR A 19 -10.94 -0.82 -14.40
C TYR A 19 -10.29 -2.09 -15.00
N LYS A 20 -10.83 -3.27 -14.68
CA LYS A 20 -10.31 -4.55 -15.13
C LYS A 20 -11.45 -5.57 -15.42
N PRO A 21 -12.13 -5.45 -16.57
CA PRO A 21 -13.25 -6.33 -16.93
C PRO A 21 -12.88 -7.81 -16.98
N SER A 22 -11.60 -8.14 -17.20
CA SER A 22 -11.12 -9.52 -17.23
C SER A 22 -11.26 -10.27 -15.91
N LEU A 23 -11.47 -9.58 -14.78
CA LEU A 23 -11.77 -10.21 -13.50
C LEU A 23 -13.10 -10.99 -13.54
N GLN A 24 -14.06 -10.59 -14.37
CA GLN A 24 -15.32 -11.32 -14.53
C GLN A 24 -15.08 -12.73 -15.09
N LYS A 25 -14.08 -12.91 -15.95
CA LYS A 25 -13.72 -14.24 -16.49
C LYS A 25 -13.16 -15.19 -15.42
N MET A 26 -12.59 -14.64 -14.34
CA MET A 26 -12.08 -15.45 -13.23
C MET A 26 -13.20 -16.05 -12.37
N LEU A 27 -14.43 -15.58 -12.56
CA LEU A 27 -15.63 -16.10 -11.88
C LEU A 27 -16.37 -17.17 -12.71
N VAL A 28 -16.10 -17.28 -14.01
CA VAL A 28 -16.83 -18.14 -14.97
C VAL A 28 -16.03 -19.42 -15.27
N ALA A 29 -14.95 -19.68 -14.54
CA ALA A 29 -14.10 -20.86 -14.76
C ALA A 29 -14.73 -22.18 -14.27
N ASP A 30 -15.80 -22.10 -13.46
CA ASP A 30 -16.63 -23.23 -13.09
C ASP A 30 -17.93 -23.14 -13.92
N GLU A 31 -18.01 -23.99 -14.94
CA GLU A 31 -19.17 -24.11 -15.83
C GLU A 31 -20.43 -24.48 -15.03
N GLU A 32 -21.57 -23.90 -15.42
CA GLU A 32 -22.93 -24.20 -14.93
C GLU A 32 -23.34 -23.56 -13.58
N GLU A 33 -23.57 -22.24 -13.54
CA GLU A 33 -24.79 -21.63 -12.94
C GLU A 33 -24.70 -20.10 -13.01
N GLU A 34 -25.57 -19.48 -13.81
CA GLU A 34 -25.66 -18.03 -14.01
C GLU A 34 -26.45 -17.32 -12.88
N GLU A 35 -26.68 -17.99 -11.74
CA GLU A 35 -27.47 -17.44 -10.63
C GLU A 35 -26.63 -17.28 -9.35
N ASN A 36 -26.31 -16.02 -9.05
CA ASN A 36 -25.66 -15.54 -7.81
C ASN A 36 -24.23 -16.04 -7.58
N LEU A 37 -23.28 -15.35 -8.21
CA LEU A 37 -21.85 -15.43 -7.90
C LEU A 37 -21.60 -15.35 -6.38
N ASP A 38 -21.00 -16.39 -5.80
CA ASP A 38 -20.69 -16.46 -4.37
C ASP A 38 -19.87 -15.22 -3.95
N PRO A 39 -20.35 -14.38 -3.01
CA PRO A 39 -19.62 -13.23 -2.50
C PRO A 39 -18.23 -13.58 -1.98
N ARG A 40 -17.98 -14.84 -1.56
CA ARG A 40 -16.64 -15.29 -1.15
C ARG A 40 -15.66 -15.32 -2.31
N LEU A 41 -16.08 -15.81 -3.47
CA LEU A 41 -15.25 -15.82 -4.69
C LEU A 41 -14.92 -14.39 -5.13
N GLN A 42 -15.90 -13.48 -5.07
CA GLN A 42 -15.68 -12.06 -5.32
C GLN A 42 -14.69 -11.46 -4.31
N GLY A 43 -14.87 -11.76 -3.01
CA GLY A 43 -13.98 -11.33 -1.94
C GLY A 43 -12.54 -11.80 -2.17
N ASP A 44 -12.33 -13.05 -2.57
CA ASP A 44 -11.01 -13.60 -2.89
C ASP A 44 -10.38 -12.90 -4.10
N ILE A 45 -11.15 -12.58 -5.14
CA ILE A 45 -10.64 -11.84 -6.29
C ILE A 45 -10.24 -10.41 -5.89
N ILE A 46 -11.04 -9.74 -5.06
CA ILE A 46 -10.70 -8.41 -4.51
C ILE A 46 -9.37 -8.49 -3.79
N ILE A 47 -9.25 -9.39 -2.81
CA ILE A 47 -8.05 -9.63 -2.00
C ILE A 47 -6.84 -9.81 -2.94
N LYS A 48 -6.91 -10.75 -3.88
CA LYS A 48 -5.82 -11.12 -4.79
C LYS A 48 -5.38 -10.03 -5.78
N ASN A 49 -6.18 -8.99 -5.98
CA ASN A 49 -5.89 -7.94 -6.95
C ASN A 49 -5.59 -6.58 -6.30
N PHE A 50 -5.89 -6.37 -5.02
CA PHE A 50 -5.33 -5.24 -4.30
C PHE A 50 -3.84 -5.47 -3.97
N PRO A 51 -3.02 -4.39 -3.86
CA PRO A 51 -1.65 -4.50 -3.38
C PRO A 51 -1.59 -5.17 -2.00
N TRP A 52 -0.57 -5.99 -1.75
CA TRP A 52 -0.46 -6.82 -0.55
C TRP A 52 -0.85 -6.13 0.77
N PRO A 53 -0.35 -4.92 1.12
CA PRO A 53 -0.70 -4.27 2.38
C PRO A 53 -2.20 -3.99 2.54
N VAL A 54 -2.92 -3.75 1.45
CA VAL A 54 -4.38 -3.56 1.47
C VAL A 54 -5.09 -4.92 1.43
N GLY A 55 -4.64 -5.82 0.56
CA GLY A 55 -5.21 -7.15 0.38
C GLY A 55 -5.23 -7.98 1.66
N ILE A 56 -4.18 -7.92 2.49
CA ILE A 56 -4.11 -8.68 3.75
C ILE A 56 -5.13 -8.19 4.80
N GLU A 57 -5.37 -6.88 4.89
CA GLU A 57 -6.37 -6.34 5.83
C GLU A 57 -7.79 -6.62 5.34
N LEU A 58 -8.01 -6.64 4.02
CA LEU A 58 -9.27 -7.11 3.43
C LEU A 58 -9.48 -8.61 3.70
N ARG A 59 -8.43 -9.44 3.58
CA ARG A 59 -8.48 -10.87 3.93
C ARG A 59 -8.90 -11.08 5.38
N ARG A 60 -8.37 -10.29 6.31
CA ARG A 60 -8.77 -10.32 7.72
C ARG A 60 -10.22 -9.86 7.89
N LEU A 61 -10.62 -8.76 7.26
CA LEU A 61 -11.98 -8.21 7.36
C LEU A 61 -13.05 -9.15 6.78
N PHE A 62 -12.73 -9.88 5.70
CA PHE A 62 -13.65 -10.83 5.04
C PHE A 62 -13.67 -12.20 5.71
N SER A 63 -12.79 -12.45 6.67
CA SER A 63 -12.72 -13.72 7.37
C SER A 63 -13.97 -14.00 8.21
N ALA A 64 -14.22 -15.29 8.49
CA ALA A 64 -15.39 -15.72 9.26
C ALA A 64 -15.44 -15.13 10.68
N SER A 65 -14.28 -14.88 11.31
CA SER A 65 -14.18 -14.29 12.65
C SER A 65 -14.60 -12.83 12.70
N MET A 66 -14.65 -12.14 11.56
CA MET A 66 -15.05 -10.74 11.47
C MET A 66 -16.51 -10.56 11.03
N ARG A 67 -17.31 -11.62 10.94
CA ARG A 67 -18.72 -11.52 10.51
C ARG A 67 -19.62 -10.81 11.53
N GLN A 68 -19.31 -10.93 12.82
CA GLN A 68 -20.13 -10.29 13.84
C GLN A 68 -19.80 -8.79 13.91
N PRO A 69 -20.80 -7.91 13.99
CA PRO A 69 -20.62 -6.48 14.17
C PRO A 69 -20.19 -6.14 15.61
N ASP A 70 -19.03 -6.64 16.01
CA ASP A 70 -18.46 -6.48 17.34
C ASP A 70 -17.25 -5.54 17.35
N ARG A 71 -16.64 -5.37 18.53
CA ARG A 71 -15.46 -4.51 18.69
C ARG A 71 -14.29 -4.96 17.81
N GLY A 72 -14.11 -6.27 17.64
CA GLY A 72 -13.04 -6.82 16.82
C GLY A 72 -13.20 -6.42 15.35
N ARG A 73 -14.42 -6.52 14.82
CA ARG A 73 -14.75 -6.03 13.47
C ARG A 73 -14.52 -4.53 13.33
N LEU A 74 -14.98 -3.73 14.29
CA LEU A 74 -14.78 -2.28 14.28
C LEU A 74 -13.28 -1.92 14.23
N ASP A 75 -12.47 -2.54 15.08
CA ASP A 75 -11.02 -2.33 15.09
C ASP A 75 -10.36 -2.81 13.78
N GLN A 76 -10.86 -3.88 13.16
CA GLN A 76 -10.38 -4.32 11.85
C GLN A 76 -10.74 -3.34 10.73
N ILE A 77 -11.94 -2.73 10.73
CA ILE A 77 -12.30 -1.67 9.79
C ILE A 77 -11.31 -0.50 9.90
N PHE A 78 -11.01 -0.06 11.13
CA PHE A 78 -10.00 0.99 11.38
C PHE A 78 -8.61 0.60 10.87
N LYS A 79 -8.17 -0.64 11.10
CA LYS A 79 -6.88 -1.12 10.58
C LYS A 79 -6.86 -1.13 9.05
N THR A 80 -7.94 -1.59 8.41
CA THR A 80 -8.04 -1.62 6.95
C THR A 80 -7.95 -0.22 6.36
N ILE A 81 -8.67 0.77 6.90
CA ILE A 81 -8.56 2.15 6.41
C ILE A 81 -7.19 2.77 6.70
N GLU A 82 -6.64 2.57 7.90
CA GLU A 82 -5.32 3.10 8.28
C GLU A 82 -4.23 2.59 7.34
N ARG A 83 -4.22 1.28 7.08
CA ARG A 83 -3.28 0.63 6.19
C ARG A 83 -3.45 1.07 4.73
N THR A 84 -4.70 1.23 4.30
CA THR A 84 -5.04 1.74 2.97
C THR A 84 -4.52 3.17 2.77
N MET A 85 -4.76 4.06 3.74
CA MET A 85 -4.27 5.44 3.71
C MET A 85 -2.75 5.51 3.76
N GLN A 86 -2.12 4.68 4.59
CA GLN A 86 -0.66 4.57 4.63
C GLN A 86 -0.10 4.19 3.26
N PHE A 87 -0.64 3.14 2.62
CA PHE A 87 -0.21 2.69 1.30
C PHE A 87 -0.38 3.77 0.23
N ILE A 88 -1.56 4.39 0.14
CA ILE A 88 -1.83 5.47 -0.81
C ILE A 88 -0.88 6.65 -0.59
N SER A 89 -0.67 7.05 0.67
CA SER A 89 0.24 8.15 0.99
C SER A 89 1.66 7.84 0.53
N PHE A 90 2.13 6.59 0.67
CA PHE A 90 3.46 6.19 0.24
C PHE A 90 3.62 6.21 -1.28
N VAL A 91 2.61 5.73 -2.01
CA VAL A 91 2.59 5.85 -3.47
C VAL A 91 2.69 7.32 -3.90
N MET A 92 1.91 8.21 -3.27
CA MET A 92 1.94 9.64 -3.57
C MET A 92 3.28 10.30 -3.21
N ILE A 93 3.87 9.94 -2.07
CA ILE A 93 5.17 10.46 -1.62
C ILE A 93 6.28 10.03 -2.59
N CYS A 94 6.34 8.74 -2.93
CA CYS A 94 7.36 8.23 -3.85
C CYS A 94 7.25 8.88 -5.23
N GLN A 95 6.04 9.13 -5.72
CA GLN A 95 5.87 9.88 -6.96
C GLN A 95 6.43 11.30 -6.83
N VAL A 96 6.05 12.05 -5.79
CA VAL A 96 6.53 13.42 -5.60
C VAL A 96 8.04 13.47 -5.46
N TRP A 97 8.64 12.51 -4.76
CA TRP A 97 10.08 12.40 -4.60
C TRP A 97 10.77 12.21 -5.96
N LYS A 98 10.32 11.22 -6.74
CA LYS A 98 10.82 10.95 -8.09
C LYS A 98 10.68 12.16 -9.01
N ASP A 99 9.46 12.70 -9.13
CA ASP A 99 9.18 13.80 -10.05
C ASP A 99 9.94 15.08 -9.65
N LYS A 100 10.16 15.33 -8.35
CA LYS A 100 10.99 16.43 -7.89
C LYS A 100 12.47 16.23 -8.22
N LYS A 101 13.02 15.01 -8.01
CA LYS A 101 14.40 14.67 -8.41
C LYS A 101 14.64 14.84 -9.90
N GLU A 102 13.66 14.47 -10.72
CA GLU A 102 13.71 14.58 -12.18
C GLU A 102 13.40 16.01 -12.69
N GLY A 103 13.15 16.97 -11.80
CA GLY A 103 12.81 18.35 -12.17
C GLY A 103 11.44 18.51 -12.83
N LYS A 104 10.59 17.47 -12.78
CA LYS A 104 9.24 17.43 -13.37
C LYS A 104 8.18 18.05 -12.47
N LEU A 105 8.46 18.18 -11.17
CA LEU A 105 7.52 18.71 -10.18
C LEU A 105 8.19 19.72 -9.26
N VAL A 106 7.55 20.87 -9.08
CA VAL A 106 7.88 21.83 -8.02
C VAL A 106 6.99 21.54 -6.82
N VAL A 107 7.62 21.33 -5.66
CA VAL A 107 6.91 21.18 -4.38
C VAL A 107 6.64 22.56 -3.78
N SER A 108 5.39 22.82 -3.42
CA SER A 108 4.95 24.04 -2.75
C SER A 108 5.57 24.19 -1.36
N ASP A 109 5.75 25.44 -0.92
CA ASP A 109 6.29 25.77 0.41
C ASP A 109 5.46 25.18 1.55
N ASN A 110 4.12 25.14 1.37
CA ASN A 110 3.21 24.54 2.34
C ASN A 110 3.48 23.04 2.54
N LEU A 111 3.69 22.30 1.44
CA LEU A 111 4.04 20.89 1.52
C LEU A 111 5.45 20.73 2.10
N ALA A 112 6.45 21.45 1.59
CA ALA A 112 7.84 21.33 2.02
C ALA A 112 8.03 21.60 3.52
N LYS A 113 7.41 22.67 4.04
CA LYS A 113 7.57 23.12 5.44
C LYS A 113 7.14 22.08 6.47
N ASP A 114 5.99 21.43 6.24
CA ASP A 114 5.40 20.51 7.21
C ASP A 114 5.77 19.04 6.93
N PHE A 115 6.30 18.73 5.74
CA PHE A 115 6.57 17.35 5.32
C PHE A 115 7.47 16.59 6.29
N GLN A 116 8.62 17.16 6.63
CA GLN A 116 9.60 16.50 7.50
C GLN A 116 8.98 16.15 8.86
N GLY A 117 8.36 17.13 9.53
CA GLY A 117 7.76 16.91 10.86
C GLY A 117 6.68 15.83 10.85
N ARG A 118 5.89 15.73 9.78
CA ARG A 118 4.84 14.72 9.64
C ARG A 118 5.36 13.34 9.25
N MET A 119 6.47 13.28 8.52
CA MET A 119 7.11 12.01 8.18
C MET A 119 7.81 11.36 9.37
N LEU A 120 8.37 12.15 10.30
CA LEU A 120 9.12 11.61 11.45
C LEU A 120 8.30 10.64 12.32
N VAL A 121 7.00 10.88 12.47
CA VAL A 121 6.08 9.98 13.18
C VAL A 121 4.76 9.93 12.43
N LEU A 122 4.46 8.81 11.81
CA LEU A 122 3.22 8.65 11.06
C LEU A 122 2.05 8.32 11.97
N SER A 123 0.90 8.85 11.60
CA SER A 123 -0.40 8.67 12.25
C SER A 123 -1.49 8.78 11.18
N MET A 124 -2.70 8.33 11.50
CA MET A 124 -3.84 8.47 10.58
C MET A 124 -4.04 9.92 10.12
N GLY A 125 -3.92 10.90 11.03
CA GLY A 125 -4.00 12.32 10.68
C GLY A 125 -2.88 12.78 9.75
N ASN A 126 -1.67 12.24 9.90
CA ASN A 126 -0.55 12.53 8.99
C ASN A 126 -0.77 11.92 7.61
N TYR A 127 -1.33 10.70 7.50
CA TYR A 127 -1.69 10.13 6.20
C TYR A 127 -2.74 10.97 5.47
N THR A 128 -3.82 11.37 6.16
CA THR A 128 -4.84 12.24 5.58
C THR A 128 -4.25 13.55 5.06
N TRP A 129 -3.41 14.18 5.88
CA TRP A 129 -2.75 15.42 5.49
C TRP A 129 -1.83 15.22 4.28
N LEU A 130 -1.01 14.16 4.27
CA LEU A 130 -0.08 13.86 3.18
C LEU A 130 -0.83 13.68 1.86
N ILE A 131 -1.89 12.87 1.86
CA ILE A 131 -2.74 12.63 0.69
C ILE A 131 -3.33 13.95 0.17
N ARG A 132 -3.89 14.77 1.05
CA ARG A 132 -4.48 16.07 0.66
C ARG A 132 -3.44 17.07 0.16
N ALA A 133 -2.34 17.22 0.88
CA ALA A 133 -1.31 18.21 0.57
C ALA A 133 -0.63 17.88 -0.77
N ILE A 134 -0.29 16.60 -0.98
CA ILE A 134 0.27 16.13 -2.24
C ILE A 134 -0.77 16.23 -3.36
N GLY A 135 -2.01 15.78 -3.13
CA GLY A 135 -3.09 15.89 -4.12
C GLY A 135 -3.33 17.32 -4.59
N SER A 136 -3.32 18.27 -3.64
CA SER A 136 -3.47 19.70 -3.92
C SER A 136 -2.26 20.25 -4.67
N ASN A 137 -1.03 19.87 -4.29
CA ASN A 137 0.19 20.28 -4.98
C ASN A 137 0.20 19.79 -6.44
N MET A 138 -0.13 18.53 -6.67
CA MET A 138 -0.17 17.93 -8.01
C MET A 138 -1.23 18.62 -8.89
N LYS A 139 -2.42 18.91 -8.33
CA LYS A 139 -3.48 19.63 -9.03
C LYS A 139 -3.08 21.08 -9.36
N GLU A 140 -2.49 21.81 -8.42
CA GLU A 140 -2.07 23.20 -8.63
C GLU A 140 -1.00 23.30 -9.73
N LYS A 141 -0.09 22.32 -9.81
CA LYS A 141 0.97 22.29 -10.81
C LYS A 141 0.60 21.55 -12.10
N SER A 142 -0.65 21.08 -12.22
CA SER A 142 -1.12 20.25 -13.34
C SER A 142 -0.17 19.08 -13.65
N ALA A 143 0.42 18.50 -12.61
CA ALA A 143 1.38 17.41 -12.74
C ALA A 143 0.64 16.09 -13.01
N PRO A 144 1.09 15.28 -13.98
CA PRO A 144 0.46 14.00 -14.27
C PRO A 144 0.68 13.02 -13.12
N TRP A 145 -0.32 12.20 -12.82
CA TRP A 145 -0.18 11.10 -11.87
C TRP A 145 0.50 9.89 -12.52
N PHE A 146 1.36 9.20 -11.76
CA PHE A 146 1.89 7.89 -12.15
C PHE A 146 0.75 6.88 -12.34
N LEU A 147 -0.26 6.96 -11.48
CA LEU A 147 -1.55 6.28 -11.60
C LEU A 147 -2.59 7.29 -12.09
N PRO A 148 -2.88 7.39 -13.41
CA PRO A 148 -3.70 8.47 -13.95
C PRO A 148 -5.08 8.60 -13.28
N GLU A 149 -5.65 7.47 -12.84
CA GLU A 149 -6.95 7.40 -12.18
C GLU A 149 -7.00 8.17 -10.86
N MET A 150 -5.85 8.47 -10.23
CA MET A 150 -5.80 9.35 -9.05
C MET A 150 -6.31 10.76 -9.38
N GLY A 151 -6.07 11.27 -10.59
CA GLY A 151 -6.54 12.60 -10.99
C GLY A 151 -8.06 12.71 -11.05
N GLU A 152 -8.73 11.61 -11.36
CA GLU A 152 -10.19 11.51 -11.46
C GLU A 152 -10.82 11.12 -10.11
N ASN A 153 -10.11 10.29 -9.33
CA ASN A 153 -10.63 9.70 -8.10
C ASN A 153 -10.30 10.48 -6.82
N PHE A 154 -9.26 11.33 -6.81
CA PHE A 154 -8.86 12.05 -5.60
C PHE A 154 -9.36 13.50 -5.65
N ASP A 155 -10.68 13.63 -5.55
CA ASP A 155 -11.36 14.92 -5.49
C ASP A 155 -11.55 15.43 -4.04
N SER A 156 -12.19 16.59 -3.91
CA SER A 156 -12.50 17.17 -2.60
C SER A 156 -13.38 16.27 -1.73
N LYS A 157 -14.27 15.45 -2.34
CA LYS A 157 -15.12 14.50 -1.63
C LYS A 157 -14.30 13.35 -1.06
N PHE A 158 -13.35 12.82 -1.84
CA PHE A 158 -12.40 11.81 -1.37
C PHE A 158 -11.58 12.33 -0.18
N PHE A 159 -11.02 13.54 -0.29
CA PHE A 159 -10.26 14.13 0.82
C PHE A 159 -11.10 14.39 2.07
N ALA A 160 -12.37 14.77 1.92
CA ALA A 160 -13.29 14.93 3.04
C ALA A 160 -13.65 13.58 3.68
N ALA A 161 -13.80 12.52 2.87
CA ALA A 161 -14.05 11.17 3.37
C ALA A 161 -12.87 10.61 4.18
N LEU A 162 -11.63 11.03 3.89
CA LEU A 162 -10.46 10.66 4.68
C LEU A 162 -10.38 11.39 6.03
N ASP A 163 -10.81 12.66 6.10
CA ASP A 163 -10.81 13.44 7.35
C ASP A 163 -11.71 12.84 8.43
N PHE A 164 -12.80 12.19 8.01
CA PHE A 164 -13.75 11.54 8.91
C PHE A 164 -13.07 10.59 9.90
N TRP A 165 -12.07 9.83 9.45
CA TRP A 165 -11.52 8.74 10.25
C TRP A 165 -10.64 9.19 11.42
N VAL A 166 -10.06 10.39 11.34
CA VAL A 166 -9.11 10.90 12.34
C VAL A 166 -9.77 11.10 13.72
N PRO A 167 -10.87 11.88 13.85
CA PRO A 167 -11.55 12.03 15.13
C PRO A 167 -12.13 10.71 15.64
N GLU A 168 -12.73 9.91 14.75
CA GLU A 168 -13.33 8.62 15.13
C GLU A 168 -12.31 7.64 15.69
N ARG A 169 -11.11 7.58 15.07
CA ARG A 169 -10.03 6.72 15.55
C ARG A 169 -9.52 7.18 16.92
N ASN A 170 -9.41 8.48 17.15
CA ASN A 170 -8.99 9.03 18.44
C ASN A 170 -10.02 8.74 19.54
N GLU A 171 -11.30 8.93 19.24
CA GLU A 171 -12.41 8.64 20.17
C GLU A 171 -12.44 7.16 20.57
N VAL A 172 -12.34 6.27 19.57
CA VAL A 172 -12.40 4.81 19.73
C VAL A 172 -11.11 4.23 20.34
N GLY A 173 -9.96 4.84 20.07
CA GLY A 173 -8.63 4.36 20.45
C GLY A 173 -8.19 4.79 21.86
N HIS A 174 -8.72 5.89 22.39
CA HIS A 174 -8.34 6.37 23.72
C HIS A 174 -9.09 5.68 24.88
N TYR A 175 -9.92 4.64 24.62
CA TYR A 175 -10.80 4.01 25.63
C TYR A 175 -11.64 5.02 26.45
N GLN A 176 -11.79 6.25 25.95
CA GLN A 176 -12.50 7.31 26.66
C GLN A 176 -14.01 7.09 26.66
N ILE A 177 -14.50 6.16 25.83
CA ILE A 177 -15.90 5.79 25.74
C ILE A 177 -16.01 4.26 25.78
N ASN A 178 -16.64 3.74 26.83
CA ASN A 178 -17.18 2.39 26.82
C ASN A 178 -18.40 2.39 25.89
N LEU A 179 -18.18 2.13 24.60
CA LEU A 179 -19.25 1.98 23.64
C LEU A 179 -20.10 0.77 24.02
N THR A 180 -21.41 0.96 24.02
CA THR A 180 -22.37 -0.14 24.13
C THR A 180 -22.30 -1.02 22.87
N GLN A 181 -22.74 -2.28 22.99
CA GLN A 181 -22.77 -3.19 21.85
C GLN A 181 -23.63 -2.63 20.69
N GLU A 182 -24.76 -1.99 20.99
CA GLU A 182 -25.63 -1.35 19.98
C GLU A 182 -24.91 -0.21 19.22
N GLU A 183 -24.12 0.61 19.92
CA GLU A 183 -23.32 1.66 19.28
C GLU A 183 -22.21 1.09 18.39
N ILE A 184 -21.57 0.00 18.83
CA ILE A 184 -20.55 -0.72 18.05
C ILE A 184 -21.18 -1.27 16.77
N GLU A 185 -22.35 -1.89 16.88
CA GLU A 185 -23.06 -2.46 15.72
C GLU A 185 -23.42 -1.39 14.70
N ARG A 186 -23.99 -0.27 15.16
CA ARG A 186 -24.32 0.86 14.31
C ARG A 186 -23.08 1.43 13.60
N ARG A 187 -21.97 1.62 14.33
CA ARG A 187 -20.70 2.12 13.78
C ARG A 187 -20.08 1.13 12.80
N CYS A 188 -20.16 -0.18 13.05
CA CYS A 188 -19.67 -1.19 12.09
C CYS A 188 -20.36 -1.03 10.73
N VAL A 189 -21.69 -0.88 10.71
CA VAL A 189 -22.45 -0.69 9.46
C VAL A 189 -22.07 0.63 8.79
N GLU A 190 -22.10 1.74 9.53
CA GLU A 190 -21.79 3.06 8.97
C GLU A 190 -20.35 3.14 8.42
N TYR A 191 -19.38 2.65 9.20
CA TYR A 191 -17.98 2.73 8.83
C TYR A 191 -17.63 1.75 7.71
N GLU A 192 -18.32 0.61 7.61
CA GLU A 192 -18.21 -0.28 6.45
C GLU A 192 -18.64 0.44 5.16
N GLU A 193 -19.73 1.20 5.17
CA GLU A 193 -20.14 1.98 4.00
C GLU A 193 -19.12 3.05 3.60
N LYS A 194 -18.53 3.74 4.59
CA LYS A 194 -17.47 4.73 4.33
C LYS A 194 -16.18 4.07 3.85
N LEU A 195 -15.83 2.90 4.39
CA LEU A 195 -14.69 2.12 3.91
C LEU A 195 -14.93 1.66 2.47
N ALA A 196 -16.11 1.17 2.14
CA ALA A 196 -16.48 0.78 0.79
C ALA A 196 -16.29 1.94 -0.19
N TYR A 197 -16.73 3.16 0.17
CA TYR A 197 -16.50 4.34 -0.65
C TYR A 197 -15.02 4.58 -0.95
N ILE A 198 -14.14 4.52 0.07
CA ILE A 198 -12.69 4.70 -0.12
C ILE A 198 -12.11 3.60 -1.00
N LEU A 199 -12.47 2.33 -0.75
CA LEU A 199 -12.01 1.18 -1.53
C LEU A 199 -12.43 1.26 -3.00
N CYS A 200 -13.66 1.73 -3.29
CA CYS A 200 -14.13 1.98 -4.65
C CYS A 200 -13.28 3.07 -5.34
N ARG A 201 -12.98 4.19 -4.66
CA ARG A 201 -12.14 5.26 -5.24
C ARG A 201 -10.70 4.82 -5.53
N ILE A 202 -10.25 3.69 -4.98
CA ILE A 202 -8.93 3.10 -5.27
C ILE A 202 -9.00 1.76 -5.99
N ALA A 203 -10.17 1.35 -6.47
CA ALA A 203 -10.36 0.05 -7.14
C ALA A 203 -9.47 -0.09 -8.38
N PHE A 204 -9.08 1.03 -9.01
CA PHE A 204 -8.13 1.07 -10.12
C PHE A 204 -6.78 0.44 -9.80
N LEU A 205 -6.40 0.31 -8.51
CA LEU A 205 -5.17 -0.37 -8.09
C LEU A 205 -5.11 -1.82 -8.60
N CYS A 206 -6.25 -2.45 -8.93
CA CYS A 206 -6.33 -3.79 -9.51
C CYS A 206 -5.62 -3.94 -10.86
N LYS A 207 -5.35 -2.83 -11.56
CA LYS A 207 -4.60 -2.77 -12.82
C LYS A 207 -3.09 -2.87 -12.61
N TYR A 208 -2.61 -2.51 -11.43
CA TYR A 208 -1.19 -2.36 -11.13
C TYR A 208 -0.68 -3.58 -10.36
N ARG A 209 0.64 -3.79 -10.39
CA ARG A 209 1.30 -4.93 -9.75
C ARG A 209 2.34 -4.43 -8.77
N LEU A 210 2.15 -4.76 -7.50
CA LEU A 210 3.18 -4.59 -6.49
C LEU A 210 4.14 -5.79 -6.60
N VAL A 211 5.42 -5.53 -6.74
CA VAL A 211 6.46 -6.56 -6.85
C VAL A 211 7.64 -6.25 -5.95
N SER A 212 8.37 -7.28 -5.52
CA SER A 212 9.66 -7.16 -4.86
C SER A 212 10.77 -7.61 -5.80
N VAL A 213 11.76 -6.77 -6.08
CA VAL A 213 12.92 -7.12 -6.90
C VAL A 213 13.99 -7.71 -5.98
N ARG A 214 14.16 -9.03 -6.01
CA ARG A 214 15.14 -9.74 -5.17
C ARG A 214 16.57 -9.45 -5.63
N GLU A 215 16.82 -9.70 -6.91
CA GLU A 215 18.13 -9.54 -7.53
C GLU A 215 17.99 -9.28 -9.03
N ILE A 216 19.02 -8.69 -9.62
CA ILE A 216 19.13 -8.46 -11.06
C ILE A 216 20.43 -9.09 -11.53
N LYS A 217 20.33 -10.12 -12.37
CA LYS A 217 21.48 -10.83 -12.94
C LYS A 217 21.82 -10.24 -14.30
N VAL A 218 23.08 -9.86 -14.48
CA VAL A 218 23.58 -9.39 -15.78
C VAL A 218 23.98 -10.59 -16.64
N ASN A 219 23.35 -10.74 -17.79
CA ASN A 219 23.69 -11.72 -18.81
C ASN A 219 24.34 -11.00 -20.00
N HIS A 220 25.65 -11.15 -20.15
CA HIS A 220 26.41 -10.53 -21.23
C HIS A 220 27.21 -11.59 -21.99
N GLN A 221 26.60 -12.14 -23.04
CA GLN A 221 27.25 -13.08 -23.92
C GLN A 221 28.23 -12.36 -24.85
N LYS A 222 29.29 -13.06 -25.26
CA LYS A 222 30.31 -12.53 -26.17
C LYS A 222 29.65 -11.95 -27.43
N ASN A 223 29.94 -10.68 -27.72
CA ASN A 223 29.43 -9.92 -28.87
C ASN A 223 27.90 -9.69 -28.89
N GLN A 224 27.22 -9.73 -27.74
CA GLN A 224 25.81 -9.37 -27.62
C GLN A 224 25.63 -8.20 -26.64
N LEU A 225 24.51 -7.50 -26.74
CA LEU A 225 24.13 -6.50 -25.74
C LEU A 225 23.87 -7.19 -24.39
N ALA A 226 24.21 -6.50 -23.30
CA ALA A 226 23.89 -6.97 -21.97
C ALA A 226 22.37 -7.02 -21.79
N LYS A 227 21.89 -8.12 -21.21
CA LYS A 227 20.51 -8.29 -20.77
C LYS A 227 20.47 -8.41 -19.27
N PHE A 228 19.36 -7.97 -18.68
CA PHE A 228 19.16 -7.95 -17.24
C PHE A 228 18.01 -8.88 -16.90
N ASN A 229 18.33 -9.99 -16.24
CA ASN A 229 17.33 -10.91 -15.73
C ASN A 229 16.93 -10.49 -14.31
N HIS A 230 15.70 -10.01 -14.16
CA HIS A 230 15.14 -9.58 -12.89
C HIS A 230 14.40 -10.74 -12.25
N VAL A 231 14.80 -11.11 -11.04
CA VAL A 231 14.07 -12.07 -10.22
C VAL A 231 13.11 -11.29 -9.33
N VAL A 232 11.81 -11.37 -9.63
CA VAL A 232 10.78 -10.59 -8.93
C VAL A 232 9.72 -11.48 -8.29
N ASP A 233 9.27 -11.09 -7.10
CA ASP A 233 8.11 -11.69 -6.45
C ASP A 233 6.88 -10.83 -6.68
N ILE A 234 5.76 -11.43 -7.05
CA ILE A 234 4.48 -10.71 -7.09
C ILE A 234 3.92 -10.62 -5.67
N LEU A 235 3.80 -9.40 -5.15
CA LEU A 235 3.28 -9.12 -3.82
C LEU A 235 1.77 -8.93 -3.88
N ASN A 236 1.05 -10.02 -4.08
CA ASN A 236 -0.41 -10.09 -4.02
C ASN A 236 -0.87 -11.12 -2.99
N SER A 237 -2.05 -10.94 -2.41
CA SER A 237 -2.50 -11.74 -1.27
C SER A 237 -3.18 -13.06 -1.65
N SER A 238 -2.74 -13.70 -2.74
CA SER A 238 -3.23 -15.04 -3.12
C SER A 238 -2.69 -16.13 -2.21
N ASP A 239 -1.42 -16.06 -1.81
CA ASP A 239 -0.75 -17.04 -0.94
C ASP A 239 0.37 -16.35 -0.17
N SER A 240 0.73 -16.86 1.01
CA SER A 240 1.90 -16.40 1.78
C SER A 240 3.23 -16.74 1.07
N ASP A 241 3.17 -17.62 0.06
CA ASP A 241 4.28 -17.95 -0.82
C ASP A 241 4.16 -17.13 -2.11
N PHE A 242 4.94 -16.05 -2.20
CA PHE A 242 4.93 -15.19 -3.39
C PHE A 242 5.38 -15.96 -4.64
N THR A 243 4.68 -15.73 -5.75
CA THR A 243 5.07 -16.31 -7.04
C THR A 243 6.28 -15.56 -7.61
N ALA A 244 7.43 -16.21 -7.61
CA ALA A 244 8.63 -15.71 -8.27
C ALA A 244 8.47 -15.75 -9.80
N LYS A 245 8.94 -14.69 -10.47
CA LYS A 245 9.03 -14.59 -11.93
C LYS A 245 10.40 -14.06 -12.33
N GLU A 246 10.89 -14.56 -13.45
CA GLU A 246 12.07 -14.03 -14.12
C GLU A 246 11.65 -13.18 -15.32
N LEU A 247 12.13 -11.94 -15.36
CA LEU A 247 11.86 -10.98 -16.43
C LEU A 247 13.18 -10.55 -17.06
N GLU A 248 13.41 -10.97 -18.31
CA GLU A 248 14.57 -10.56 -19.10
C GLU A 248 14.28 -9.26 -19.84
N GLU A 249 15.09 -8.23 -19.60
CA GLU A 249 14.91 -6.88 -20.13
C GLU A 249 16.24 -6.30 -20.62
N GLU A 250 16.20 -5.29 -21.49
CA GLU A 250 17.39 -4.56 -21.97
C GLU A 250 17.89 -3.51 -20.98
N LYS A 251 17.04 -3.10 -20.03
CA LYS A 251 17.35 -2.10 -18.98
C LYS A 251 17.19 -2.74 -17.61
N PHE A 252 17.92 -2.23 -16.62
CA PHE A 252 17.77 -2.66 -15.23
C PHE A 252 16.82 -1.73 -14.45
N ALA A 253 16.04 -2.30 -13.55
CA ALA A 253 15.30 -1.58 -12.52
C ALA A 253 16.15 -1.38 -11.25
N GLU A 254 15.57 -0.78 -10.22
CA GLU A 254 16.24 -0.61 -8.92
C GLU A 254 16.24 -1.93 -8.14
N SER A 255 17.43 -2.44 -7.80
CA SER A 255 17.60 -3.68 -7.05
C SER A 255 17.08 -3.57 -5.61
N GLN A 256 16.66 -4.69 -5.03
CA GLN A 256 16.32 -4.81 -3.59
C GLN A 256 15.25 -3.81 -3.16
N SER A 257 14.25 -3.64 -4.02
CA SER A 257 13.23 -2.60 -3.89
C SER A 257 11.84 -3.18 -4.10
N VAL A 258 10.85 -2.51 -3.52
CA VAL A 258 9.44 -2.79 -3.75
C VAL A 258 8.94 -1.83 -4.82
N LEU A 259 8.49 -2.36 -5.96
CA LEU A 259 8.05 -1.58 -7.10
C LEU A 259 6.53 -1.70 -7.29
N LEU A 260 5.88 -0.58 -7.61
CA LEU A 260 4.54 -0.55 -8.16
C LEU A 260 4.62 -0.39 -9.68
N MET A 261 4.25 -1.43 -10.41
CA MET A 261 4.35 -1.51 -11.85
C MET A 261 2.99 -1.37 -12.54
N LYS A 262 2.99 -0.76 -13.74
CA LYS A 262 1.78 -0.76 -14.59
C LYS A 262 1.51 -2.10 -15.26
N SER A 263 2.56 -2.89 -15.51
CA SER A 263 2.48 -4.17 -16.20
C SER A 263 3.68 -5.04 -15.84
N LEU A 264 3.50 -6.36 -15.80
CA LEU A 264 4.61 -7.32 -15.70
C LEU A 264 5.28 -7.62 -17.05
N LYS A 265 4.74 -7.07 -18.15
CA LYS A 265 5.27 -7.28 -19.50
C LYS A 265 6.41 -6.32 -19.86
N ASN A 266 6.55 -5.23 -19.10
CA ASN A 266 7.57 -4.21 -19.32
C ASN A 266 7.99 -3.64 -17.95
N MET A 267 9.26 -3.76 -17.61
CA MET A 267 9.86 -3.22 -16.37
C MET A 267 10.23 -1.73 -16.43
N GLU A 268 9.89 -0.99 -17.48
CA GLU A 268 10.22 0.44 -17.61
C GLU A 268 9.23 1.37 -16.87
N GLU A 269 7.97 0.96 -16.75
CA GLU A 269 6.92 1.79 -16.15
C GLU A 269 6.61 1.36 -14.72
N TYR A 270 7.45 1.82 -13.80
CA TYR A 270 7.31 1.58 -12.38
C TYR A 270 7.51 2.83 -11.51
N LEU A 271 7.05 2.71 -10.28
CA LEU A 271 7.32 3.60 -9.17
C LEU A 271 7.95 2.79 -8.02
N ASN A 272 9.13 3.19 -7.57
CA ASN A 272 9.78 2.54 -6.43
C ASN A 272 9.20 3.07 -5.11
N LEU A 273 8.74 2.15 -4.27
CA LEU A 273 8.11 2.42 -2.98
C LEU A 273 9.07 2.25 -1.79
N SER A 274 10.29 1.75 -2.03
CA SER A 274 11.35 1.75 -1.03
C SER A 274 11.87 3.19 -0.82
N PRO A 275 12.20 3.57 0.43
CA PRO A 275 12.29 2.74 1.63
C PRO A 275 10.99 2.72 2.46
N LEU A 276 9.88 3.26 1.96
CA LEU A 276 8.60 3.34 2.70
C LEU A 276 7.89 2.00 2.79
N ILE A 277 8.04 1.16 1.76
CA ILE A 277 7.66 -0.26 1.77
C ILE A 277 8.90 -1.08 1.44
N ILE A 278 9.16 -2.08 2.26
CA ILE A 278 10.29 -2.99 2.08
C ILE A 278 9.80 -4.44 2.20
N ASP A 279 10.58 -5.34 1.62
CA ASP A 279 10.34 -6.77 1.68
C ASP A 279 11.57 -7.47 2.27
N THR A 280 11.37 -8.24 3.34
CA THR A 280 12.44 -9.02 3.98
C THR A 280 12.46 -10.48 3.54
N ASN A 281 11.54 -10.91 2.67
CA ASN A 281 11.46 -12.30 2.21
C ASN A 281 12.73 -12.76 1.50
N SER A 282 13.42 -11.87 0.81
CA SER A 282 14.70 -12.12 0.14
C SER A 282 15.93 -12.18 1.06
N GLU A 283 15.81 -11.77 2.34
CA GLU A 283 16.95 -11.69 3.26
C GLU A 283 17.56 -13.07 3.56
N VAL A 284 18.88 -13.23 3.49
CA VAL A 284 19.51 -14.49 3.91
C VAL A 284 19.79 -14.45 5.42
N ILE A 285 19.14 -15.34 6.18
CA ILE A 285 19.35 -15.50 7.63
C ILE A 285 20.46 -16.54 7.85
N ASP A 286 21.71 -16.10 7.76
CA ASP A 286 22.92 -16.93 7.83
C ASP A 286 23.73 -16.75 9.12
N ASN A 287 23.36 -15.80 9.97
CA ASN A 287 24.08 -15.47 11.19
C ASN A 287 23.13 -15.07 12.34
N LYS A 288 23.65 -15.11 13.57
CA LYS A 288 22.86 -14.88 14.79
C LYS A 288 22.23 -13.49 14.85
N GLU A 289 22.86 -12.46 14.29
CA GLU A 289 22.35 -11.08 14.31
C GLU A 289 21.08 -10.90 13.45
N LYS A 290 20.81 -11.88 12.56
CA LYS A 290 19.63 -11.90 11.69
C LYS A 290 18.51 -12.82 12.16
N PHE A 291 18.67 -13.55 13.26
CA PHE A 291 17.67 -14.52 13.72
C PHE A 291 16.34 -13.87 14.14
N ASP A 292 16.38 -12.59 14.52
CA ASP A 292 15.19 -11.83 14.89
C ASP A 292 14.48 -11.19 13.68
N ILE A 293 15.06 -11.26 12.47
CA ILE A 293 14.43 -10.77 11.25
C ILE A 293 13.28 -11.71 10.88
N LYS A 294 12.08 -11.15 10.86
CA LYS A 294 10.89 -11.85 10.37
C LYS A 294 10.71 -11.61 8.87
N LYS A 295 10.20 -12.62 8.19
CA LYS A 295 9.89 -12.63 6.76
C LYS A 295 8.50 -12.03 6.56
N ASP A 296 8.43 -10.82 6.02
CA ASP A 296 7.18 -10.09 5.82
C ASP A 296 7.41 -8.89 4.87
N ILE A 297 6.31 -8.29 4.44
CA ILE A 297 6.29 -6.94 3.90
C ILE A 297 6.14 -5.95 5.05
N PHE A 298 7.01 -4.95 5.06
CA PHE A 298 7.10 -3.97 6.13
C PHE A 298 6.79 -2.58 5.59
N MET A 299 6.01 -1.81 6.35
CA MET A 299 5.68 -0.43 6.04
C MET A 299 6.29 0.52 7.07
N TYR A 300 6.92 1.59 6.60
CA TYR A 300 7.53 2.60 7.45
C TYR A 300 6.51 3.22 8.42
N THR A 301 6.93 3.52 9.65
CA THR A 301 6.05 4.10 10.68
C THR A 301 6.62 5.35 11.32
N LYS A 302 7.91 5.34 11.65
CA LYS A 302 8.55 6.48 12.32
C LYS A 302 10.06 6.41 12.17
N PHE A 303 10.68 7.57 12.28
CA PHE A 303 12.13 7.74 12.28
C PHE A 303 12.55 8.37 13.61
N ARG A 304 13.47 7.74 14.32
CA ARG A 304 13.97 8.25 15.60
C ARG A 304 15.41 7.83 15.81
N SER A 305 16.29 8.77 16.16
CA SER A 305 17.70 8.47 16.50
C SER A 305 18.41 7.66 15.41
N ASP A 306 18.27 8.11 14.16
CA ASP A 306 18.81 7.47 12.97
C ASP A 306 18.29 6.04 12.68
N HIS A 307 17.13 5.71 13.25
CA HIS A 307 16.49 4.40 13.09
C HIS A 307 15.16 4.53 12.35
N LEU A 308 15.08 3.93 11.17
CA LEU A 308 13.83 3.63 10.45
C LEU A 308 13.08 2.49 11.12
N MET A 309 11.90 2.78 11.66
CA MET A 309 11.04 1.78 12.27
C MET A 309 9.90 1.41 11.34
N TYR A 310 9.63 0.12 11.26
CA TYR A 310 8.63 -0.47 10.39
C TYR A 310 7.60 -1.25 11.20
N ILE A 311 6.44 -1.45 10.58
CA ILE A 311 5.42 -2.40 11.05
C ILE A 311 5.21 -3.46 9.97
N GLY A 312 5.18 -4.73 10.38
CA GLY A 312 4.85 -5.83 9.50
C GLY A 312 3.40 -5.76 9.02
N THR A 313 3.14 -6.36 7.88
CA THR A 313 1.77 -6.58 7.40
C THR A 313 1.14 -7.80 8.06
N GLU A 314 1.93 -8.85 8.31
CA GLU A 314 1.54 -10.06 9.05
C GLU A 314 2.18 -10.16 10.43
N VAL A 315 3.44 -9.70 10.55
CA VAL A 315 4.20 -9.71 11.79
C VAL A 315 3.68 -8.63 12.74
N THR A 316 3.21 -9.07 13.91
CA THR A 316 2.67 -8.20 14.96
C THR A 316 3.71 -7.80 16.01
N GLU A 317 4.83 -8.53 16.07
CA GLU A 317 5.96 -8.26 16.96
C GLU A 317 6.76 -7.06 16.48
N LYS A 318 7.41 -6.35 17.41
CA LYS A 318 8.37 -5.31 17.04
C LYS A 318 9.67 -5.97 16.60
N CYS A 319 10.01 -5.78 15.33
CA CYS A 319 11.27 -6.26 14.76
C CYS A 319 12.27 -5.13 14.64
N ASP A 320 13.51 -5.39 15.03
CA ASP A 320 14.64 -4.53 14.69
C ASP A 320 15.19 -4.96 13.33
N LEU A 321 15.08 -4.08 12.34
CA LEU A 321 15.48 -4.36 10.97
C LEU A 321 16.85 -3.78 10.61
N ARG A 322 17.61 -3.28 11.60
CA ARG A 322 18.96 -2.72 11.38
C ARG A 322 19.98 -3.75 10.88
N SER A 323 19.73 -5.04 11.10
CA SER A 323 20.58 -6.13 10.62
C SER A 323 20.29 -6.57 9.17
N LEU A 324 19.35 -5.91 8.48
CA LEU A 324 19.16 -6.09 7.03
C LEU A 324 20.43 -5.69 6.29
N HIS A 325 20.84 -6.49 5.30
CA HIS A 325 22.08 -6.24 4.55
C HIS A 325 22.06 -4.90 3.78
N ASN A 326 20.88 -4.41 3.41
CA ASN A 326 20.69 -3.15 2.69
C ASN A 326 20.18 -2.00 3.60
N TYR A 327 20.20 -2.16 4.93
CA TYR A 327 19.61 -1.16 5.84
C TYR A 327 20.17 0.26 5.65
N ASN A 328 21.50 0.38 5.47
CA ASN A 328 22.14 1.68 5.26
C ASN A 328 21.65 2.37 3.97
N ILE A 329 21.39 1.59 2.91
CA ILE A 329 20.83 2.10 1.65
C ILE A 329 19.41 2.63 1.89
N LEU A 330 18.58 1.89 2.62
CA LEU A 330 17.22 2.32 2.98
C LEU A 330 17.24 3.62 3.79
N LEU A 331 18.18 3.73 4.73
CA LEU A 331 18.37 4.93 5.56
C LEU A 331 18.81 6.14 4.73
N GLU A 332 19.77 5.96 3.83
CA GLU A 332 20.22 7.01 2.91
C GLU A 332 19.11 7.47 1.97
N GLN A 333 18.37 6.53 1.39
CA GLN A 333 17.19 6.81 0.57
C GLN A 333 16.13 7.60 1.33
N PHE A 334 15.86 7.25 2.59
CA PHE A 334 14.90 7.98 3.41
C PHE A 334 15.37 9.41 3.69
N LYS A 335 16.64 9.58 4.03
CA LYS A 335 17.25 10.90 4.25
C LYS A 335 17.18 11.74 2.97
N ASP A 336 17.49 11.15 1.82
CA ASP A 336 17.40 11.82 0.52
C ASP A 336 15.96 12.25 0.19
N MET A 337 14.97 11.39 0.44
CA MET A 337 13.55 11.73 0.26
C MET A 337 13.15 12.93 1.13
N ILE A 338 13.54 12.93 2.41
CA ILE A 338 13.24 14.05 3.32
C ILE A 338 13.88 15.34 2.82
N VAL A 339 15.18 15.33 2.49
CA VAL A 339 15.91 16.49 1.95
C VAL A 339 15.26 16.98 0.67
N THR A 340 14.96 16.05 -0.23
CA THR A 340 14.41 16.38 -1.54
C THR A 340 13.07 17.07 -1.39
N ILE A 341 12.12 16.50 -0.65
CA ILE A 341 10.76 17.06 -0.57
C ILE A 341 10.72 18.31 0.32
N SER A 342 11.34 18.29 1.51
CA SER A 342 11.29 19.40 2.46
C SER A 342 12.25 20.55 2.13
N GLY A 343 13.27 20.29 1.31
CA GLY A 343 14.36 21.25 1.05
C GLY A 343 15.34 21.43 2.21
N LYS A 344 15.23 20.62 3.28
CA LYS A 344 16.09 20.70 4.46
C LYS A 344 16.61 19.30 4.86
N PRO A 345 17.87 19.20 5.32
CA PRO A 345 18.35 17.95 5.91
C PRO A 345 17.60 17.64 7.20
N LEU A 346 17.55 16.35 7.54
CA LEU A 346 17.10 15.91 8.85
C LEU A 346 17.96 16.59 9.92
N GLU A 347 17.31 17.36 10.78
CA GLU A 347 17.95 17.93 11.96
C GLU A 347 18.32 16.75 12.89
N ALA A 348 19.58 16.73 13.33
CA ALA A 348 20.16 15.64 14.13
C ALA A 348 19.59 15.57 15.55
#